data_AF-A0AAI9GRF0-F1
#
_entry.id   AF-A0AAI9GRF0-F1
#
_cell.length_a   1.000
_cell.length_b   1.000
_cell.length_c   1.000
_cell.angle_alpha   90.00
_cell.angle_beta   90.00
_cell.angle_gamma   90.00
#
_symmetry.space_group_name_H-M   'P 1'
#
loop_
_entity.id
_entity.type
_entity.pdbx_description
1 polymer ?
#
loop_
_entity_poly.entity_id
_entity_poly.type
_entity_poly.pdbx_seq_one_letter_code
_entity_poly.pdbx_strand_id
1 'polypeptide(L)'
;MMYKIQGTIYFRSDDGLMWLDEDASVTLTATTSRLLKFLLDHREHVIYRNEILEKVWDAHGLRTSSHSLNKYISDLRAVFRNLGCTEEIIVTVPRVGFMISAAIVIERMDYPALAVNDESEGEGAVVGRGIGSNEESETYSAGRVKKARYALLALCALVMLFLSIQGELYRPLFAADEDEIYSLGSVDSCPVRTFNVIPQEQKPKMMALAQKLIKKQGMLCSGNSVFYFNVSESVLKASEARVFLAHCINSKVKKDDWYSCENYYRPDYEIPG
;
A
#
# COMPACT_ATOMS: atom_id res chain seq x y z
N MET A 1 15.20 1.23 -4.82
CA MET A 1 15.63 1.47 -6.22
C MET A 1 15.12 2.81 -6.70
N MET A 2 15.90 3.54 -7.50
CA MET A 2 15.54 4.88 -7.96
C MET A 2 15.41 4.91 -9.50
N TYR A 3 14.39 5.58 -10.01
CA TYR A 3 14.12 5.76 -11.43
C TYR A 3 13.98 7.24 -11.76
N LYS A 4 14.49 7.64 -12.92
CA LYS A 4 14.26 8.95 -13.52
C LYS A 4 13.54 8.74 -14.84
N ILE A 5 12.34 9.31 -14.95
CA ILE A 5 11.37 9.11 -16.03
C ILE A 5 11.23 10.44 -16.78
N GLN A 6 11.39 10.40 -18.11
CA GLN A 6 11.40 11.58 -18.98
C GLN A 6 12.38 12.69 -18.57
N GLY A 7 13.46 12.32 -17.88
CA GLY A 7 14.48 13.27 -17.43
C GLY A 7 14.02 14.25 -16.33
N THR A 8 12.76 14.19 -15.90
CA THR A 8 12.16 15.17 -14.99
C THR A 8 11.50 14.55 -13.78
N ILE A 9 10.83 13.40 -13.94
CA ILE A 9 10.08 12.74 -12.86
C ILE A 9 10.97 11.71 -12.18
N TYR A 10 11.11 11.83 -10.87
CA TYR A 10 11.86 10.94 -10.02
C TYR A 10 10.89 9.98 -9.32
N PHE A 11 11.24 8.69 -9.24
CA PHE A 11 10.48 7.67 -8.54
C PHE A 11 11.39 6.79 -7.70
N ARG A 12 11.14 6.74 -6.39
CA ARG A 12 11.80 5.84 -5.44
C ARG A 12 10.88 4.69 -5.09
N SER A 13 11.29 3.47 -5.43
CA SER A 13 10.45 2.29 -5.23
C SER A 13 10.31 1.85 -3.77
N ASP A 14 11.24 2.26 -2.91
CA ASP A 14 11.37 1.69 -1.55
C ASP A 14 10.30 2.25 -0.60
N ASP A 15 9.92 3.51 -0.80
CA ASP A 15 8.86 4.20 -0.06
C ASP A 15 7.71 4.67 -0.96
N GLY A 16 7.84 4.50 -2.29
CA GLY A 16 6.81 4.87 -3.26
C GLY A 16 6.76 6.36 -3.58
N LEU A 17 7.77 7.15 -3.18
CA LEU A 17 7.79 8.58 -3.43
C LEU A 17 8.03 8.87 -4.91
N MET A 18 7.19 9.72 -5.50
CA MET A 18 7.35 10.28 -6.83
C MET A 18 7.35 11.80 -6.76
N TRP A 19 8.23 12.46 -7.51
CA TRP A 19 8.32 13.92 -7.51
C TRP A 19 8.90 14.48 -8.80
N LEU A 20 8.54 15.73 -9.10
CA LEU A 20 9.15 16.55 -10.14
C LEU A 20 10.14 17.55 -9.51
N ASP A 21 9.68 18.22 -8.46
CA ASP A 21 10.41 19.17 -7.59
C ASP A 21 9.89 19.03 -6.14
N GLU A 22 10.36 19.88 -5.22
CA GLU A 22 9.97 19.80 -3.79
C GLU A 22 8.48 20.05 -3.54
N ASP A 23 7.82 20.85 -4.40
CA ASP A 23 6.42 21.26 -4.25
C ASP A 23 5.44 20.30 -4.97
N ALA A 24 5.92 19.56 -5.98
CA ALA A 24 5.16 18.59 -6.75
C ALA A 24 5.62 17.15 -6.44
N SER A 25 5.23 16.64 -5.27
CA SER A 25 5.48 15.26 -4.83
C SER A 25 4.21 14.50 -4.48
N VAL A 26 4.26 13.17 -4.63
CA VAL A 26 3.17 12.25 -4.31
C VAL A 26 3.73 10.91 -3.85
N THR A 27 3.16 10.37 -2.78
CA THR A 27 3.54 9.05 -2.27
C THR A 27 2.55 8.01 -2.76
N LEU A 28 3.05 7.03 -3.52
CA LEU A 28 2.26 5.89 -3.97
C LEU A 28 2.03 4.90 -2.81
N THR A 29 0.87 4.23 -2.81
CA THR A 29 0.68 3.07 -1.91
C THR A 29 1.68 1.96 -2.24
N ALA A 30 1.97 1.07 -1.29
CA ALA A 30 2.89 -0.05 -1.49
C ALA A 30 2.54 -0.90 -2.74
N THR A 31 1.25 -1.18 -2.94
CA THR A 31 0.76 -1.93 -4.11
C THR A 31 0.95 -1.15 -5.41
N THR A 32 0.62 0.14 -5.43
CA THR A 32 0.79 1.00 -6.61
C THR A 32 2.26 1.19 -6.97
N SER A 33 3.13 1.39 -5.96
CA SER A 33 4.58 1.48 -6.12
C SER A 33 5.15 0.18 -6.70
N ARG A 34 4.73 -0.97 -6.17
CA ARG A 34 5.14 -2.29 -6.67
C ARG A 34 4.69 -2.51 -8.11
N LEU A 35 3.45 -2.17 -8.45
CA LEU A 35 2.95 -2.24 -9.82
C LEU A 35 3.83 -1.40 -10.75
N LEU A 36 4.06 -0.13 -10.40
CA LEU A 36 4.87 0.76 -11.24
C LEU A 36 6.29 0.22 -11.41
N LYS A 37 6.94 -0.19 -10.32
CA LYS A 37 8.26 -0.83 -10.36
C LYS A 37 8.27 -2.03 -11.30
N PHE A 38 7.28 -2.92 -11.20
CA PHE A 38 7.20 -4.10 -12.05
C PHE A 38 7.07 -3.75 -13.54
N LEU A 39 6.26 -2.73 -13.88
CA LEU A 39 6.14 -2.24 -15.25
C LEU A 39 7.45 -1.63 -15.77
N LEU A 40 8.14 -0.83 -14.95
CA LEU A 40 9.41 -0.18 -15.31
C LEU A 40 10.56 -1.19 -15.48
N ASP A 41 10.56 -2.26 -14.69
CA ASP A 41 11.56 -3.33 -14.76
C ASP A 41 11.42 -4.19 -16.02
N HIS A 42 10.20 -4.32 -16.56
CA HIS A 42 9.91 -5.08 -17.78
C HIS A 42 9.59 -4.15 -18.95
N ARG A 43 10.29 -3.01 -19.03
CA ARG A 43 10.18 -2.09 -20.17
C ARG A 43 10.43 -2.83 -21.50
N GLU A 44 9.88 -2.27 -22.58
CA GLU A 44 9.99 -2.80 -23.96
C GLU A 44 9.22 -4.10 -24.25
N HIS A 45 8.62 -4.72 -23.23
CA HIS A 45 7.81 -5.93 -23.39
C HIS A 45 6.35 -5.69 -23.02
N VAL A 46 5.45 -6.39 -23.69
CA VAL A 46 4.05 -6.44 -23.27
C VAL A 46 3.96 -7.41 -22.09
N ILE A 47 3.48 -6.89 -20.97
CA ILE A 47 3.32 -7.66 -19.73
C ILE A 47 1.86 -8.11 -19.64
N TYR A 48 1.65 -9.42 -19.51
CA TYR A 48 0.32 -10.00 -19.51
C TYR A 48 -0.45 -9.67 -18.23
N ARG A 49 -1.77 -9.54 -18.33
CA ARG A 49 -2.62 -9.23 -17.16
C ARG A 49 -2.44 -10.24 -16.03
N ASN A 50 -2.47 -11.53 -16.36
CA ASN A 50 -2.33 -12.60 -15.36
C ASN A 50 -0.96 -12.58 -14.69
N GLU A 51 0.08 -12.26 -15.45
CA GLU A 51 1.44 -12.13 -14.91
C GLU A 51 1.53 -10.94 -13.92
N ILE A 52 0.94 -9.80 -14.27
CA ILE A 52 0.86 -8.64 -13.36
C ILE A 52 0.11 -9.01 -12.08
N LEU A 53 -1.05 -9.65 -12.20
CA LEU A 53 -1.85 -10.09 -11.05
C LEU A 53 -1.05 -11.05 -10.17
N GLU A 54 -0.38 -12.02 -10.76
CA GLU A 54 0.44 -13.01 -10.04
C GLU A 54 1.62 -12.34 -9.32
N LYS A 55 2.42 -11.53 -10.02
CA LYS A 55 3.69 -11.00 -9.49
C LYS A 55 3.51 -9.81 -8.56
N VAL A 56 2.50 -8.99 -8.76
CA VAL A 56 2.30 -7.77 -7.97
C VAL A 56 1.34 -8.00 -6.80
N TRP A 57 0.34 -8.87 -6.97
CA TRP A 57 -0.65 -9.17 -5.92
C TRP A 57 -0.46 -10.56 -5.32
N ASP A 58 -0.63 -11.64 -6.08
CA ASP A 58 -0.72 -12.99 -5.51
C ASP A 58 0.58 -13.41 -4.80
N ALA A 59 1.74 -13.05 -5.36
CA ALA A 59 3.06 -13.29 -4.77
C ALA A 59 3.26 -12.57 -3.43
N HIS A 60 2.43 -11.58 -3.14
CA HIS A 60 2.42 -10.81 -1.90
C HIS A 60 1.20 -11.12 -1.03
N GLY A 61 0.50 -12.23 -1.29
CA GLY A 61 -0.65 -12.67 -0.51
C GLY A 61 -1.92 -11.82 -0.72
N LEU A 62 -1.92 -10.90 -1.68
CA LEU A 62 -3.06 -10.07 -2.01
C LEU A 62 -3.88 -10.74 -3.13
N ARG A 63 -5.20 -10.62 -3.10
CA ARG A 63 -6.06 -11.00 -4.24
C ARG A 63 -6.64 -9.76 -4.87
N THR A 64 -6.54 -9.64 -6.19
CA THR A 64 -7.18 -8.55 -6.92
C THR A 64 -7.82 -9.05 -8.21
N SER A 65 -8.72 -8.23 -8.76
CA SER A 65 -9.40 -8.54 -10.00
C SER A 65 -8.74 -7.85 -11.19
N SER A 66 -8.99 -8.38 -12.39
CA SER A 66 -8.64 -7.71 -13.65
C SER A 66 -9.27 -6.31 -13.75
N HIS A 67 -10.45 -6.09 -13.18
CA HIS A 67 -11.08 -4.77 -13.14
C HIS A 67 -10.31 -3.80 -12.23
N SER A 68 -9.90 -4.28 -11.05
CA SER A 68 -9.07 -3.54 -10.11
C SER A 68 -7.73 -3.13 -10.74
N LEU A 69 -7.06 -4.04 -11.48
CA LEU A 69 -5.83 -3.71 -12.20
C LEU A 69 -6.01 -2.53 -13.17
N ASN A 70 -7.13 -2.46 -13.91
CA ASN A 70 -7.39 -1.31 -14.78
C ASN A 70 -7.52 0.00 -14.02
N LYS A 71 -8.11 -0.04 -12.81
CA LYS A 71 -8.21 1.13 -11.94
C LYS A 71 -6.81 1.58 -11.51
N TYR A 72 -5.98 0.68 -11.01
CA TYR A 72 -4.59 1.00 -10.63
C TYR A 72 -3.79 1.59 -11.80
N ILE A 73 -3.94 1.06 -13.01
CA ILE A 73 -3.28 1.61 -14.20
C ILE A 73 -3.81 3.02 -14.52
N SER A 74 -5.12 3.24 -14.39
CA SER A 74 -5.72 4.56 -14.60
C SER A 74 -5.25 5.59 -13.57
N ASP A 75 -5.13 5.17 -12.30
CA ASP A 75 -4.63 5.99 -11.20
C ASP A 75 -3.16 6.36 -11.41
N LEU A 76 -2.31 5.39 -11.81
CA LEU A 76 -0.91 5.65 -12.19
C LEU A 76 -0.80 6.67 -13.33
N ARG A 77 -1.59 6.50 -14.39
CA ARG A 77 -1.62 7.48 -15.50
C ARG A 77 -2.04 8.87 -15.02
N ALA A 78 -2.98 8.96 -14.07
CA ALA A 78 -3.39 10.24 -13.49
C ALA A 78 -2.27 10.89 -12.67
N VAL A 79 -1.55 10.11 -11.86
CA VAL A 79 -0.38 10.58 -11.11
C VAL A 79 0.65 11.19 -12.06
N PHE A 80 1.00 10.49 -13.14
CA PHE A 80 1.95 11.01 -14.12
C PHE A 80 1.49 12.32 -14.78
N ARG A 81 0.21 12.44 -15.14
CA ARG A 81 -0.35 13.68 -15.68
C ARG A 81 -0.30 14.84 -14.67
N ASN A 82 -0.58 14.55 -13.40
CA ASN A 82 -0.53 15.57 -12.34
C ASN A 82 0.90 16.05 -12.08
N LEU A 83 1.90 15.20 -12.30
CA LEU A 83 3.33 15.55 -12.28
C LEU A 83 3.81 16.20 -13.59
N GLY A 84 2.89 16.62 -14.47
CA GLY A 84 3.21 17.36 -15.69
C GLY A 84 3.61 16.49 -16.89
N CYS A 85 3.54 15.16 -16.80
CA CYS A 85 3.79 14.30 -17.96
C CYS A 85 2.57 14.27 -18.88
N THR A 86 2.71 14.86 -20.07
CA THR A 86 1.65 14.90 -21.08
C THR A 86 1.61 13.64 -21.96
N GLU A 87 2.69 12.87 -21.99
CA GLU A 87 2.79 11.64 -22.78
C GLU A 87 2.16 10.45 -22.04
N GLU A 88 1.60 9.51 -22.81
CA GLU A 88 1.03 8.29 -22.24
C GLU A 88 2.15 7.31 -21.86
N ILE A 89 2.50 7.27 -20.57
CA ILE A 89 3.60 6.42 -20.08
C ILE A 89 3.26 4.94 -20.12
N ILE A 90 2.06 4.56 -19.68
CA ILE A 90 1.61 3.17 -19.67
C ILE A 90 0.60 2.99 -20.78
N VAL A 91 0.87 2.14 -21.77
CA VAL A 91 0.01 1.86 -22.91
C VAL A 91 -0.78 0.56 -22.66
N THR A 92 -2.08 0.58 -22.96
CA THR A 92 -2.92 -0.63 -22.90
C THR A 92 -2.75 -1.44 -24.18
N VAL A 93 -2.45 -2.73 -24.08
CA VAL A 93 -2.53 -3.68 -25.20
C VAL A 93 -3.84 -4.46 -25.07
N PRO A 94 -4.86 -4.18 -25.91
CA PRO A 94 -6.19 -4.75 -25.77
C PRO A 94 -6.17 -6.28 -25.67
N ARG A 95 -6.92 -6.83 -24.71
CA ARG A 95 -7.03 -8.29 -24.43
C ARG A 95 -5.73 -8.98 -23.97
N VAL A 96 -4.59 -8.29 -23.95
CA VAL A 96 -3.29 -8.87 -23.61
C VAL A 96 -2.79 -8.36 -22.28
N GLY A 97 -2.67 -7.04 -22.11
CA GLY A 97 -1.99 -6.47 -20.95
C GLY A 97 -1.57 -5.02 -21.12
N PHE A 98 -0.38 -4.69 -20.60
CA PHE A 98 0.14 -3.33 -20.54
C PHE A 98 1.63 -3.29 -20.89
N MET A 99 2.10 -2.14 -21.33
CA MET A 99 3.49 -1.91 -21.69
C MET A 99 3.87 -0.47 -21.37
N ILE A 100 5.13 -0.23 -21.04
CA ILE A 100 5.67 1.13 -20.99
C ILE A 100 5.90 1.63 -22.41
N SER A 101 5.39 2.83 -22.74
CA SER A 101 5.57 3.43 -24.06
C SER A 101 7.06 3.57 -24.40
N ALA A 102 7.44 3.17 -25.61
CA ALA A 102 8.80 3.25 -26.11
C ALA A 102 9.30 4.70 -26.30
N ALA A 103 8.39 5.69 -26.29
CA ALA A 103 8.74 7.10 -26.35
C ALA A 103 9.27 7.64 -25.00
N ILE A 104 9.08 6.91 -23.90
CA ILE A 104 9.45 7.34 -22.56
C ILE A 104 10.90 6.95 -22.27
N VAL A 105 11.74 7.94 -22.00
CA VAL A 105 13.11 7.70 -21.52
C VAL A 105 13.08 7.34 -20.04
N ILE A 106 13.67 6.19 -19.67
CA ILE A 106 13.77 5.73 -18.28
C ILE A 106 15.22 5.43 -17.95
N GLU A 107 15.73 6.11 -16.94
CA GLU A 107 17.06 5.88 -16.38
C GLU A 107 16.91 5.24 -14.99
N ARG A 108 17.65 4.15 -14.76
CA ARG A 108 17.72 3.50 -13.44
C ARG A 108 18.94 4.05 -12.71
N MET A 109 18.71 4.58 -11.52
CA MET A 109 19.77 5.16 -10.69
C MET A 109 20.05 4.19 -9.53
N ASP A 110 21.23 3.59 -9.57
CA ASP A 110 21.73 2.80 -8.45
C ASP A 110 22.33 3.75 -7.42
N TYR A 111 21.69 3.87 -6.26
CA TYR A 111 22.26 4.64 -5.15
C TYR A 111 23.22 3.74 -4.37
N PRO A 112 24.48 4.15 -4.14
CA PRO A 112 25.32 3.49 -3.15
C PRO A 112 24.71 3.69 -1.75
N ALA A 113 24.74 2.64 -0.94
CA ALA A 113 24.18 2.62 0.40
C ALA A 113 24.71 3.79 1.28
N LEU A 114 23.77 4.60 1.77
CA LEU A 114 23.74 5.40 3.00
C LEU A 114 25.07 5.96 3.54
N ALA A 115 25.21 7.28 3.47
CA ALA A 115 25.81 8.05 4.56
C ALA A 115 24.66 8.82 5.25
N VAL A 116 24.25 8.31 6.41
CA VAL A 116 23.41 9.03 7.38
C VAL A 116 24.34 9.99 8.09
N ASN A 117 24.14 11.29 7.91
CA ASN A 117 24.63 12.28 8.86
C ASN A 117 23.41 12.95 9.50
N ASP A 118 23.31 12.64 10.78
CA ASP A 118 22.53 13.28 11.83
C ASP A 118 23.05 14.71 12.09
N GLU A 119 22.34 15.45 12.95
CA GLU A 119 22.55 16.84 13.41
C GLU A 119 21.88 17.92 12.52
N SER A 120 21.06 18.84 13.01
CA SER A 120 20.66 19.21 14.38
C SER A 120 19.52 20.23 14.29
N GLU A 121 18.50 20.09 15.13
CA GLU A 121 17.56 21.18 15.45
C GLU A 121 18.30 22.32 16.17
N GLY A 122 18.04 23.55 15.75
CA GLY A 122 18.47 24.77 16.40
C GLY A 122 17.34 25.78 16.40
N GLU A 123 16.62 25.86 17.52
CA GLU A 123 15.68 26.94 17.82
C GLU A 123 16.41 28.29 17.91
N GLY A 124 15.74 29.34 17.44
CA GLY A 124 16.21 30.71 17.60
C GLY A 124 15.14 31.72 17.21
N ALA A 125 14.33 32.12 18.17
CA ALA A 125 13.37 33.23 18.05
C ALA A 125 14.06 34.59 18.07
N VAL A 126 13.71 35.53 17.18
CA VAL A 126 13.76 36.99 17.48
C VAL A 126 12.70 37.78 16.71
N VAL A 127 12.03 38.63 17.49
CA VAL A 127 11.04 39.68 17.22
C VAL A 127 11.48 40.74 16.19
N GLY A 128 10.55 41.30 15.42
CA GLY A 128 10.80 42.55 14.68
C GLY A 128 9.62 43.10 13.87
N ARG A 129 9.12 44.27 14.27
CA ARG A 129 7.89 44.98 13.87
C ARG A 129 8.15 46.03 12.78
N GLY A 130 7.14 46.36 11.97
CA GLY A 130 7.06 47.63 11.20
C GLY A 130 6.33 47.45 9.86
N ILE A 131 5.00 47.64 9.78
CA ILE A 131 4.29 48.89 9.40
C ILE A 131 4.99 49.67 8.29
N GLY A 132 4.36 49.65 7.11
CA GLY A 132 4.57 50.58 6.01
C GLY A 132 3.29 50.65 5.18
N SER A 133 2.33 51.44 5.66
CA SER A 133 1.23 51.96 4.86
C SER A 133 1.77 52.92 3.82
N ASN A 134 1.27 52.85 2.58
CA ASN A 134 0.86 54.04 1.85
C ASN A 134 -0.24 53.68 0.86
N GLU A 135 -1.27 54.51 0.92
CA GLU A 135 -2.43 54.55 0.07
C GLU A 135 -2.03 54.90 -1.36
N GLU A 136 -2.73 54.33 -2.34
CA GLU A 136 -3.22 55.14 -3.44
C GLU A 136 -4.61 54.66 -3.87
N SER A 137 -5.48 55.64 -4.00
CA SER A 137 -6.93 55.57 -4.12
C SER A 137 -7.31 55.41 -5.59
N GLU A 138 -8.19 54.47 -5.92
CA GLU A 138 -9.09 54.63 -7.08
C GLU A 138 -10.52 54.16 -6.76
N THR A 139 -11.41 55.14 -6.84
CA THR A 139 -12.88 55.12 -6.72
C THR A 139 -13.56 54.26 -7.77
N TYR A 140 -14.35 53.22 -7.42
CA TYR A 140 -15.45 52.71 -8.27
C TYR A 140 -16.58 51.97 -7.50
N SER A 141 -17.79 52.56 -7.54
CA SER A 141 -19.15 51.98 -7.39
C SER A 141 -19.40 50.85 -6.36
N ALA A 142 -19.78 51.23 -5.14
CA ALA A 142 -20.09 50.33 -4.02
C ALA A 142 -21.47 49.62 -4.04
N GLY A 143 -22.22 49.68 -5.15
CA GLY A 143 -23.60 49.15 -5.21
C GLY A 143 -23.77 47.72 -5.73
N ARG A 144 -22.85 47.22 -6.58
CA ARG A 144 -23.00 45.93 -7.29
C ARG A 144 -22.15 44.80 -6.71
N VAL A 145 -21.11 45.14 -5.93
CA VAL A 145 -20.11 44.20 -5.38
C VAL A 145 -20.61 43.46 -4.12
N LYS A 146 -21.52 44.06 -3.33
CA LYS A 146 -21.99 43.47 -2.07
C LYS A 146 -22.85 42.21 -2.29
N LYS A 147 -23.75 42.22 -3.28
CA LYS A 147 -24.61 41.06 -3.61
C LYS A 147 -23.79 39.88 -4.18
N ALA A 148 -22.74 40.17 -4.95
CA ALA A 148 -21.85 39.15 -5.49
C ALA A 148 -20.99 38.46 -4.40
N ARG A 149 -20.56 39.22 -3.38
CA ARG A 149 -19.80 38.66 -2.23
C ARG A 149 -20.62 37.72 -1.36
N TYR A 150 -21.89 38.05 -1.08
CA TYR A 150 -22.77 37.14 -0.33
C TYR A 150 -23.15 35.89 -1.13
N ALA A 151 -23.32 36.01 -2.45
CA ALA A 151 -23.56 34.85 -3.32
C ALA A 151 -22.36 33.90 -3.36
N LEU A 152 -21.13 34.44 -3.42
CA LEU A 152 -19.90 33.65 -3.40
C LEU A 152 -19.72 32.94 -2.05
N LEU A 153 -19.95 33.64 -0.92
CA LEU A 153 -19.87 33.04 0.41
C LEU A 153 -20.91 31.92 0.62
N ALA A 154 -22.14 32.10 0.12
CA ALA A 154 -23.17 31.07 0.16
C ALA A 154 -22.79 29.85 -0.69
N LEU A 155 -22.19 30.07 -1.87
CA LEU A 155 -21.70 28.98 -2.73
C LEU A 155 -20.57 28.20 -2.06
N CYS A 156 -19.59 28.88 -1.46
CA CYS A 156 -18.52 28.22 -0.72
C CYS A 156 -19.05 27.42 0.47
N ALA A 157 -20.04 27.95 1.21
CA ALA A 157 -20.66 27.23 2.32
C ALA A 157 -21.38 25.95 1.83
N LEU A 158 -22.08 26.01 0.71
CA LEU A 158 -22.74 24.83 0.11
C LEU A 158 -21.73 23.79 -0.39
N VAL A 159 -20.61 24.21 -0.97
CA VAL A 159 -19.53 23.30 -1.40
C VAL A 159 -18.90 22.61 -0.19
N MET A 160 -18.60 23.35 0.88
CA MET A 160 -18.07 22.77 2.12
C MET A 160 -19.04 21.76 2.73
N LEU A 161 -20.33 22.09 2.75
CA LEU A 161 -21.37 21.20 3.27
C LEU A 161 -21.53 19.94 2.40
N PHE A 162 -21.41 20.07 1.08
CA PHE A 162 -21.38 18.94 0.15
C PHE A 162 -20.15 18.06 0.37
N LEU A 163 -18.95 18.64 0.51
CA LEU A 163 -17.71 17.91 0.77
C LEU A 163 -17.75 17.17 2.12
N SER A 164 -18.35 17.76 3.16
CA SER A 164 -18.55 17.09 4.44
C SER A 164 -19.52 15.91 4.35
N ILE A 165 -20.62 16.04 3.60
CA ILE A 165 -21.58 14.94 3.36
C ILE A 165 -20.93 13.81 2.55
N GLN A 166 -20.12 14.15 1.56
CA GLN A 166 -19.33 13.19 0.78
C GLN A 166 -18.32 12.46 1.68
N GLY A 167 -17.63 13.17 2.58
CA GLY A 167 -16.67 12.57 3.53
C GLY A 167 -17.29 11.49 4.42
N GLU A 168 -18.48 11.71 4.95
CA GLU A 168 -19.19 10.71 5.78
C GLU A 168 -19.73 9.53 4.94
N LEU A 169 -20.10 9.74 3.68
CA LEU A 169 -20.57 8.69 2.78
C LEU A 169 -19.44 7.80 2.22
N TYR A 170 -18.24 8.35 2.01
CA TYR A 170 -17.08 7.61 1.52
C TYR A 170 -16.31 6.89 2.64
N ARG A 171 -16.49 7.29 3.90
CA ARG A 171 -15.83 6.68 5.06
C ARG A 171 -15.97 5.16 5.16
N PRO A 172 -17.15 4.54 4.96
CA PRO A 172 -17.28 3.08 5.00
C PRO A 172 -16.73 2.37 3.75
N LEU A 173 -16.50 3.09 2.64
CA LEU A 173 -15.99 2.51 1.38
C LEU A 173 -14.45 2.42 1.36
N PHE A 174 -13.78 3.28 2.12
CA PHE A 174 -12.32 3.33 2.27
C PHE A 174 -11.84 2.92 3.66
N ALA A 175 -12.70 2.32 4.48
CA ALA A 175 -12.23 1.51 5.60
C ALA A 175 -11.41 0.37 4.98
N ALA A 176 -10.09 0.52 5.01
CA ALA A 176 -9.19 -0.59 4.72
C ALA A 176 -9.61 -1.73 5.66
N ASP A 177 -9.98 -2.89 5.08
CA ASP A 177 -10.08 -4.13 5.85
C ASP A 177 -8.81 -4.21 6.70
N GLU A 178 -8.94 -4.08 8.02
CA GLU A 178 -7.91 -4.59 8.91
C GLU A 178 -7.74 -6.05 8.52
N ASP A 179 -6.52 -6.51 8.26
CA ASP A 179 -6.23 -7.92 7.99
C ASP A 179 -6.78 -8.74 9.18
N GLU A 180 -8.01 -9.25 9.05
CA GLU A 180 -8.73 -9.86 10.16
C GLU A 180 -8.03 -11.18 10.50
N ILE A 181 -7.31 -11.20 11.62
CA ILE A 181 -6.70 -12.41 12.12
C ILE A 181 -7.72 -13.17 12.98
N TYR A 182 -8.08 -14.38 12.55
CA TYR A 182 -9.08 -15.20 13.22
C TYR A 182 -8.46 -16.13 14.26
N SER A 183 -9.15 -16.33 15.38
CA SER A 183 -8.73 -17.29 16.40
C SER A 183 -9.16 -18.72 16.02
N LEU A 184 -8.19 -19.64 15.95
CA LEU A 184 -8.42 -21.07 15.77
C LEU A 184 -8.51 -21.80 17.12
N GLY A 185 -7.69 -21.40 18.10
CA GLY A 185 -7.64 -22.03 19.42
C GLY A 185 -6.38 -21.64 20.20
N SER A 186 -5.92 -22.50 21.09
CA SER A 186 -4.66 -22.31 21.83
C SER A 186 -3.92 -23.62 22.09
N VAL A 187 -2.59 -23.54 22.15
CA VAL A 187 -1.68 -24.64 22.52
C VAL A 187 -0.86 -24.19 23.71
N ASP A 188 -0.95 -24.90 24.84
CA ASP A 188 -0.17 -24.64 26.06
C ASP A 188 -0.19 -23.16 26.53
N SER A 189 -1.32 -22.47 26.35
CA SER A 189 -1.58 -21.02 26.58
C SER A 189 -1.22 -20.05 25.45
N CYS A 190 -0.55 -20.49 24.39
CA CYS A 190 -0.28 -19.68 23.21
C CYS A 190 -1.48 -19.67 22.26
N PRO A 191 -1.98 -18.50 21.84
CA PRO A 191 -3.04 -18.42 20.85
C PRO A 191 -2.55 -18.96 19.49
N VAL A 192 -3.41 -19.73 18.82
CA VAL A 192 -3.24 -20.16 17.43
C VAL A 192 -4.22 -19.36 16.58
N ARG A 193 -3.68 -18.66 15.59
CA ARG A 193 -4.39 -17.70 14.75
C ARG A 193 -4.30 -18.07 13.28
N THR A 194 -5.30 -17.71 12.49
CA THR A 194 -5.39 -18.01 11.06
C THR A 194 -5.70 -16.75 10.25
N PHE A 195 -5.21 -16.71 9.01
CA PHE A 195 -5.47 -15.60 8.08
C PHE A 195 -6.81 -15.72 7.34
N ASN A 196 -7.47 -16.88 7.44
CA ASN A 196 -8.77 -17.14 6.82
C ASN A 196 -9.77 -17.59 7.88
N VAL A 197 -11.05 -17.28 7.65
CA VAL A 197 -12.17 -17.81 8.44
C VAL A 197 -12.26 -19.32 8.22
N ILE A 198 -12.14 -20.09 9.29
CA ILE A 198 -12.32 -21.54 9.26
C ILE A 198 -13.72 -21.87 9.77
N PRO A 199 -14.57 -22.56 8.97
CA PRO A 199 -15.87 -23.03 9.41
C PRO A 199 -15.78 -23.81 10.71
N GLN A 200 -16.74 -23.65 11.62
CA GLN A 200 -16.70 -24.27 12.95
C GLN A 200 -16.51 -25.79 12.91
N GLU A 201 -17.09 -26.45 11.90
CA GLU A 201 -16.95 -27.89 11.66
C GLU A 201 -15.50 -28.32 11.35
N GLN A 202 -14.72 -27.46 10.71
CA GLN A 202 -13.34 -27.74 10.31
C GLN A 202 -12.31 -27.33 11.36
N LYS A 203 -12.67 -26.48 12.33
CA LYS A 203 -11.75 -26.00 13.37
C LYS A 203 -11.07 -27.13 14.15
N PRO A 204 -11.76 -28.20 14.61
CA PRO A 204 -11.10 -29.29 15.33
C PRO A 204 -10.04 -29.99 14.48
N LYS A 205 -10.34 -30.23 13.19
CA LYS A 205 -9.42 -30.88 12.25
C LYS A 205 -8.19 -30.00 11.99
N MET A 206 -8.40 -28.71 11.78
CA MET A 206 -7.32 -27.74 11.54
C MET A 206 -6.46 -27.53 12.78
N MET A 207 -7.07 -27.49 13.97
CA MET A 207 -6.36 -27.36 15.23
C MET A 207 -5.52 -28.61 15.53
N ALA A 208 -6.03 -29.81 15.26
CA ALA A 208 -5.28 -31.06 15.41
C ALA A 208 -4.05 -31.10 14.49
N LEU A 209 -4.19 -30.61 13.25
CA LEU A 209 -3.06 -30.49 12.32
C LEU A 209 -2.02 -29.47 12.81
N ALA A 210 -2.46 -28.30 13.29
CA ALA A 210 -1.59 -27.28 13.87
C ALA A 210 -0.79 -27.84 15.05
N GLN A 211 -1.45 -28.50 16.00
CA GLN A 211 -0.81 -29.14 17.15
C GLN A 211 0.22 -30.20 16.74
N LYS A 212 -0.12 -31.05 15.77
CA LYS A 212 0.79 -32.07 15.23
C LYS A 212 2.05 -31.43 14.65
N LEU A 213 1.91 -30.33 13.91
CA LEU A 213 3.02 -29.63 13.29
C LEU A 213 3.88 -28.88 14.31
N ILE A 214 3.28 -28.18 15.26
CA ILE A 214 3.98 -27.50 16.37
C ILE A 214 4.86 -28.51 17.11
N LYS A 215 4.29 -29.67 17.48
CA LYS A 215 5.03 -30.74 18.14
C LYS A 215 6.13 -31.34 17.26
N LYS A 216 5.87 -31.52 15.96
CA LYS A 216 6.84 -32.07 15.00
C LYS A 216 8.03 -31.14 14.77
N GLN A 217 7.79 -29.83 14.71
CA GLN A 217 8.86 -28.84 14.56
C GLN A 217 9.58 -28.53 15.88
N GLY A 218 9.03 -28.94 17.01
CA GLY A 218 9.63 -28.69 18.32
C GLY A 218 9.49 -27.23 18.77
N MET A 219 8.50 -26.51 18.25
CA MET A 219 8.23 -25.12 18.65
C MET A 219 7.61 -25.10 20.06
N LEU A 220 8.29 -24.45 21.00
CA LEU A 220 7.87 -24.39 22.40
C LEU A 220 7.03 -23.14 22.67
N CYS A 221 5.83 -23.32 23.23
CA CYS A 221 4.99 -22.20 23.64
C CYS A 221 5.65 -21.41 24.80
N SER A 222 5.86 -20.10 24.60
CA SER A 222 6.17 -19.15 25.67
C SER A 222 4.97 -18.25 25.93
N GLY A 223 4.72 -17.85 27.18
CA GLY A 223 3.50 -17.10 27.57
C GLY A 223 3.30 -15.73 26.89
N ASN A 224 4.28 -15.25 26.12
CA ASN A 224 4.21 -14.04 25.28
C ASN A 224 4.29 -14.35 23.78
N SER A 225 4.05 -15.59 23.36
CA SER A 225 4.13 -16.00 21.95
C SER A 225 2.78 -16.37 21.35
N VAL A 226 2.70 -16.31 20.02
CA VAL A 226 1.53 -16.64 19.20
C VAL A 226 1.96 -17.57 18.08
N PHE A 227 1.05 -18.46 17.70
CA PHE A 227 1.19 -19.28 16.50
C PHE A 227 0.29 -18.74 15.40
N TYR A 228 0.84 -18.59 14.19
CA TYR A 228 0.06 -18.35 12.98
C TYR A 228 0.05 -19.62 12.15
N PHE A 229 -1.13 -20.06 11.74
CA PHE A 229 -1.33 -21.30 11.01
C PHE A 229 -2.23 -21.08 9.81
N ASN A 230 -1.85 -21.62 8.65
CA ASN A 230 -2.68 -21.59 7.46
C ASN A 230 -2.46 -22.84 6.61
N VAL A 231 -3.55 -23.34 6.03
CA VAL A 231 -3.54 -24.44 5.06
C VAL A 231 -4.33 -24.00 3.85
N SER A 232 -3.76 -24.18 2.66
CA SER A 232 -4.46 -23.99 1.39
C SER A 232 -4.26 -25.19 0.49
N GLU A 233 -5.27 -25.54 -0.29
CA GLU A 233 -5.20 -26.64 -1.25
C GLU A 233 -4.15 -26.36 -2.33
N SER A 234 -3.40 -27.39 -2.74
CA SER A 234 -2.48 -27.25 -3.87
C SER A 234 -3.28 -27.19 -5.17
N VAL A 235 -3.09 -26.11 -5.92
CA VAL A 235 -3.71 -25.90 -7.24
C VAL A 235 -3.29 -26.98 -8.27
N LEU A 236 -2.18 -27.69 -8.02
CA LEU A 236 -1.57 -28.63 -8.97
C LEU A 236 -1.89 -30.10 -8.69
N LYS A 237 -2.18 -30.48 -7.44
CA LYS A 237 -2.43 -31.87 -7.04
C LYS A 237 -3.46 -31.94 -5.91
N ALA A 238 -4.53 -32.69 -6.14
CA ALA A 238 -5.67 -32.80 -5.22
C ALA A 238 -5.36 -33.40 -3.83
N SER A 239 -4.18 -34.01 -3.63
CA SER A 239 -3.76 -34.64 -2.36
C SER A 239 -2.70 -33.85 -1.58
N GLU A 240 -2.18 -32.76 -2.15
CA GLU A 240 -1.14 -31.94 -1.54
C GLU A 240 -1.73 -30.59 -1.09
N ALA A 241 -1.26 -30.07 0.03
CA ALA A 241 -1.65 -28.76 0.54
C ALA A 241 -0.41 -27.93 0.86
N ARG A 242 -0.55 -26.61 0.72
CA ARG A 242 0.44 -25.65 1.20
C ARG A 242 0.14 -25.39 2.67
N VAL A 243 1.12 -25.70 3.51
CA VAL A 243 1.02 -25.53 4.96
C VAL A 243 2.02 -24.47 5.40
N PHE A 244 1.52 -23.49 6.15
CA PHE A 244 2.30 -22.45 6.81
C PHE A 244 2.07 -22.51 8.32
N LEU A 245 3.16 -22.48 9.08
CA LEU A 245 3.16 -22.36 10.53
C LEU A 245 4.25 -21.37 10.92
N ALA A 246 3.91 -20.37 11.71
CA ALA A 246 4.88 -19.46 12.31
C ALA A 246 4.70 -19.39 13.82
N HIS A 247 5.81 -19.34 14.55
CA HIS A 247 5.85 -19.09 15.99
C HIS A 247 6.52 -17.74 16.23
N CYS A 248 5.72 -16.76 16.64
CA CYS A 248 6.17 -15.39 16.86
C CYS A 248 6.15 -15.05 18.34
N ILE A 249 7.21 -14.42 18.83
CA ILE A 249 7.34 -14.02 20.24
C ILE A 249 7.28 -12.50 20.33
N ASN A 250 6.37 -11.99 21.17
CA ASN A 250 6.21 -10.56 21.39
C ASN A 250 7.42 -9.96 22.10
N SER A 251 7.84 -8.78 21.66
CA SER A 251 8.78 -7.92 22.35
C SER A 251 8.22 -7.55 23.72
N LYS A 252 9.07 -7.63 24.75
CA LYS A 252 8.73 -7.13 26.09
C LYS A 252 8.85 -5.61 26.20
N VAL A 253 9.46 -4.96 25.20
CA VAL A 253 9.81 -3.53 25.21
C VAL A 253 8.73 -2.68 24.55
N LYS A 254 8.11 -3.18 23.48
CA LYS A 254 7.07 -2.48 22.72
C LYS A 254 5.87 -3.40 22.52
N LYS A 255 4.70 -2.94 22.96
CA LYS A 255 3.43 -3.67 22.81
C LYS A 255 3.12 -3.82 21.32
N ASP A 256 2.71 -5.03 20.92
CA ASP A 256 2.38 -5.42 19.54
C ASP A 256 3.56 -5.41 18.54
N ASP A 257 4.81 -5.44 19.03
CA ASP A 257 5.98 -5.60 18.19
C ASP A 257 6.56 -7.02 18.35
N TRP A 258 6.88 -7.69 17.25
CA TRP A 258 7.44 -9.05 17.27
C TRP A 258 8.96 -8.96 17.30
N TYR A 259 9.62 -9.59 18.28
CA TYR A 259 11.10 -9.59 18.29
C TYR A 259 11.69 -10.75 17.49
N SER A 260 10.96 -11.86 17.35
CA SER A 260 11.41 -13.05 16.63
C SER A 260 10.22 -13.86 16.14
N CYS A 261 10.31 -14.37 14.90
CA CYS A 261 9.36 -15.31 14.32
C CYS A 261 10.12 -16.46 13.65
N GLU A 262 9.84 -17.69 14.09
CA GLU A 262 10.31 -18.91 13.43
C GLU A 262 9.23 -19.40 12.45
N ASN A 263 9.59 -19.62 11.19
CA ASN A 263 8.65 -19.97 10.13
C ASN A 263 8.91 -21.37 9.58
N TYR A 264 7.84 -22.14 9.42
CA TYR A 264 7.81 -23.42 8.72
C TYR A 264 6.81 -23.34 7.56
N TYR A 265 7.30 -23.58 6.35
CA TYR A 265 6.47 -23.59 5.13
C TYR A 265 6.74 -24.85 4.31
N ARG A 266 5.67 -25.51 3.87
CA ARG A 266 5.73 -26.66 2.96
C ARG A 266 4.68 -26.54 1.86
N PRO A 267 5.07 -26.47 0.58
CA PRO A 267 4.14 -26.34 -0.53
C PRO A 267 3.48 -27.68 -0.94
N ASP A 268 4.04 -28.80 -0.51
CA ASP A 268 3.77 -30.18 -0.94
C ASP A 268 3.38 -31.08 0.25
N TYR A 269 2.64 -30.54 1.22
CA TYR A 269 2.30 -31.28 2.43
C TYR A 269 1.13 -32.25 2.16
N GLU A 270 1.40 -33.55 2.29
CA GLU A 270 0.36 -34.58 2.27
C GLU A 270 -0.47 -34.51 3.55
N ILE A 271 -1.76 -34.20 3.42
CA ILE A 271 -2.68 -34.21 4.57
C ILE A 271 -2.98 -35.69 4.88
N PRO A 272 -2.56 -36.21 6.06
CA PRO A 272 -2.94 -37.55 6.45
C PRO A 272 -4.46 -37.61 6.61
N GLY A 273 -5.08 -38.59 5.93
CA GLY A 273 -6.52 -38.83 5.91
C GLY A 273 -7.11 -39.14 7.29
#